data_AF-A0A932TGC2-F1
#
_entry.id   AF-A0A932TGC2-F1
#
_cell.length_a   1.000
_cell.length_b   1.000
_cell.length_c   1.000
_cell.angle_alpha   90.00
_cell.angle_beta   90.00
_cell.angle_gamma   90.00
#
_symmetry.space_group_name_H-M   'P 1'
#
loop_
_entity.id
_entity.type
_entity.pdbx_description
1 polymer ?
#
loop_
_entity_poly.entity_id
_entity_poly.type
_entity_poly.pdbx_seq_one_letter_code
_entity_poly.pdbx_strand_id
1 'polypeptide(L)'
;MKPEMKSGKLIASVLLILIGFCAGVGMNLLPVNTPLNTIVRGAPGDPNPALKRVAHDATLAGDGTATAPLGIANGGVGTPQLANGAVTTRKIANGAVSAPKLSPLAPPSEGQLLGFNGVNLEWQNAPIGGVRVVDSVGHLVGPFDRSTLGDAVLLNNGQNTFVTAISRTGFRNIGAEFFHTTTDCSGPRYMLGSPETIARFAIYSAGRLYFPLAPFELITYQSVEEFPDWADASQPGPCKLRNPHSGQVAGFVGTLDVSTLGLVPPFHLEF
;
A
#
# COMPACT_ATOMS: atom_id res chain seq x y z
N MET A 1 40.40 19.24 94.29
CA MET A 1 40.29 19.47 92.83
C MET A 1 39.49 18.33 92.23
N LYS A 2 38.32 18.64 91.67
CA LYS A 2 37.38 17.69 91.06
C LYS A 2 37.71 17.62 89.56
N PRO A 3 38.03 16.46 88.97
CA PRO A 3 38.14 16.35 87.52
C PRO A 3 36.77 15.96 86.94
N GLU A 4 36.21 16.84 86.11
CA GLU A 4 35.12 16.50 85.20
C GLU A 4 35.65 15.59 84.08
N MET A 5 34.95 14.48 83.81
CA MET A 5 35.11 13.74 82.55
C MET A 5 33.97 14.08 81.61
N LYS A 6 34.32 14.67 80.47
CA LYS A 6 33.43 14.95 79.34
C LYS A 6 32.90 13.65 78.72
N SER A 7 31.61 13.65 78.43
CA SER A 7 30.90 12.65 77.61
C SER A 7 31.56 12.50 76.24
N GLY A 8 32.17 11.34 75.99
CA GLY A 8 32.75 10.94 74.70
C GLY A 8 31.83 9.94 74.00
N LYS A 9 31.37 10.27 72.80
CA LYS A 9 30.48 9.47 71.96
C LYS A 9 31.08 8.09 71.66
N LEU A 10 30.35 7.01 71.96
CA LEU A 10 30.62 5.68 71.41
C LEU A 10 30.52 5.73 69.88
N ILE A 11 31.63 5.52 69.18
CA ILE A 11 31.61 5.22 67.75
C ILE A 11 31.44 3.70 67.65
N ALA A 12 30.23 3.26 67.28
CA ALA A 12 29.96 1.86 67.00
C ALA A 12 30.67 1.45 65.72
N SER A 13 31.80 0.76 65.85
CA SER A 13 32.50 0.11 64.75
C SER A 13 31.61 -0.97 64.14
N VAL A 14 31.17 -0.76 62.90
CA VAL A 14 30.40 -1.74 62.12
C VAL A 14 31.37 -2.78 61.57
N LEU A 15 31.34 -3.99 62.13
CA LEU A 15 32.04 -5.15 61.57
C LEU A 15 31.23 -5.68 60.39
N LEU A 16 31.71 -5.46 59.16
CA LEU A 16 31.11 -5.96 57.94
C LEU A 16 31.77 -7.29 57.55
N ILE A 17 31.14 -8.42 57.87
CA ILE A 17 31.59 -9.73 57.37
C ILE A 17 30.99 -9.93 55.98
N LEU A 18 31.80 -9.71 54.94
CA LEU A 18 31.46 -10.06 53.57
C LEU A 18 31.73 -11.57 53.38
N ILE A 19 30.69 -12.40 53.44
CA ILE A 19 30.76 -13.79 52.95
C ILE A 19 30.15 -13.79 51.56
N GLY A 20 30.91 -14.29 50.57
CA GLY A 20 30.59 -14.18 49.15
C GLY A 20 29.17 -14.63 48.81
N PHE A 21 28.47 -13.79 48.04
CA PHE A 21 27.13 -14.09 47.54
C PHE A 21 27.17 -14.36 46.04
N CYS A 22 26.68 -15.54 45.68
CA CYS A 22 26.20 -15.83 44.33
C CYS A 22 24.91 -15.01 44.11
N ALA A 23 24.76 -14.43 42.93
CA ALA A 23 23.60 -13.59 42.58
C ALA A 23 22.28 -14.38 42.74
N GLY A 24 21.36 -13.88 43.58
CA GLY A 24 19.99 -14.42 43.62
C GLY A 24 19.27 -14.44 44.97
N VAL A 25 19.90 -14.10 46.10
CA VAL A 25 19.21 -14.10 47.41
C VAL A 25 19.03 -12.66 47.89
N GLY A 26 17.77 -12.24 48.05
CA GLY A 26 17.44 -10.92 48.57
C GLY A 26 18.02 -10.71 49.96
N MET A 27 18.96 -9.77 50.11
CA MET A 27 19.37 -9.28 51.42
C MET A 27 18.30 -8.32 51.94
N ASN A 28 17.63 -8.71 53.02
CA ASN A 28 16.86 -7.74 53.80
C ASN A 28 17.84 -7.03 54.75
N LEU A 29 18.43 -5.92 54.28
CA LEU A 29 19.30 -5.08 55.11
C LEU A 29 18.41 -4.23 56.03
N LEU A 30 18.42 -4.55 57.33
CA LEU A 30 17.76 -3.74 58.36
C LEU A 30 18.80 -2.88 59.09
N PRO A 31 18.57 -1.57 59.26
CA PRO A 31 19.37 -0.77 60.18
C PRO A 31 19.12 -1.23 61.63
N VAL A 32 20.19 -1.33 62.42
CA VAL A 32 20.25 -2.01 63.75
C VAL A 32 19.37 -1.34 64.83
N ASN A 33 18.60 -0.31 64.50
CA ASN A 33 17.83 0.54 65.41
C ASN A 33 16.31 0.51 65.19
N THR A 34 15.76 -0.37 64.35
CA THR A 34 14.29 -0.57 64.31
C THR A 34 13.82 -1.36 65.54
N PRO A 35 12.85 -0.88 66.34
CA PRO A 35 12.31 -1.63 67.47
C PRO A 35 11.72 -2.96 66.99
N LEU A 36 11.97 -4.03 67.77
CA LEU A 36 11.66 -5.43 67.42
C LEU A 36 10.19 -5.71 67.00
N ASN A 37 9.26 -4.79 67.25
CA ASN A 37 7.83 -4.96 67.01
C ASN A 37 7.38 -4.72 65.56
N THR A 38 8.27 -4.30 64.66
CA THR A 38 7.99 -4.19 63.21
C THR A 38 8.60 -5.32 62.39
N ILE A 39 9.32 -6.24 63.04
CA ILE A 39 9.87 -7.42 62.37
C ILE A 39 8.79 -8.49 62.37
N VAL A 40 8.16 -8.72 61.23
CA VAL A 40 7.25 -9.85 61.06
C VAL A 40 8.07 -11.14 60.92
N ARG A 41 8.66 -11.61 62.02
CA ARG A 41 9.19 -12.98 62.11
C ARG A 41 7.99 -13.92 62.20
N GLY A 42 7.98 -15.00 61.40
CA GLY A 42 7.05 -16.10 61.64
C GLY A 42 7.15 -16.58 63.09
N ALA A 43 6.06 -17.12 63.64
CA ALA A 43 6.02 -17.59 65.02
C ALA A 43 7.11 -18.66 65.26
N PRO A 44 7.68 -18.78 66.47
CA PRO A 44 8.64 -19.83 66.79
C PRO A 44 7.99 -21.21 66.60
N GLY A 45 8.49 -22.00 65.64
CA GLY A 45 7.94 -23.32 65.29
C GLY A 45 7.34 -23.44 63.90
N ASP A 46 7.28 -22.36 63.13
CA ASP A 46 6.85 -22.39 61.72
C ASP A 46 8.01 -22.95 60.85
N PRO A 47 7.88 -24.12 60.19
CA PRO A 47 8.97 -24.77 59.46
C PRO A 47 9.44 -23.98 58.22
N ASN A 48 8.80 -22.86 57.91
CA ASN A 48 9.23 -21.92 56.90
C ASN A 48 8.87 -20.50 57.37
N PRO A 49 9.82 -19.62 57.72
CA PRO A 49 9.53 -18.21 57.96
C PRO A 49 9.23 -17.56 56.60
N ALA A 50 8.04 -17.86 56.07
CA ALA A 50 7.72 -17.67 54.67
C ALA A 50 7.76 -16.18 54.28
N LEU A 51 8.29 -15.92 53.09
CA LEU A 51 8.15 -14.62 52.41
C LEU A 51 6.67 -14.23 52.43
N LYS A 52 6.32 -13.22 53.23
CA LYS A 52 4.93 -12.75 53.33
C LYS A 52 4.49 -11.94 52.11
N ARG A 53 5.45 -11.42 51.34
CA ARG A 53 5.24 -10.54 50.19
C ARG A 53 6.47 -10.53 49.30
N VAL A 54 6.28 -10.39 47.99
CA VAL A 54 7.33 -10.16 46.99
C VAL A 54 7.33 -8.68 46.61
N ALA A 55 8.49 -8.03 46.71
CA ALA A 55 8.73 -6.73 46.09
C ALA A 55 9.17 -6.94 44.63
N HIS A 56 8.55 -6.24 43.71
CA HIS A 56 8.83 -6.33 42.27
C HIS A 56 8.72 -4.93 41.63
N ASP A 57 9.19 -4.80 40.40
CA ASP A 57 9.05 -3.57 39.62
C ASP A 57 7.66 -3.46 38.96
N ALA A 58 7.44 -2.44 38.13
CA ALA A 58 6.15 -2.22 37.49
C ALA A 58 5.73 -3.28 36.45
N THR A 59 6.59 -4.24 36.10
CA THR A 59 6.26 -5.28 35.10
C THR A 59 5.40 -6.41 35.66
N LEU A 60 5.39 -6.58 36.98
CA LEU A 60 4.55 -7.53 37.71
C LEU A 60 3.45 -6.80 38.48
N ALA A 61 2.35 -7.50 38.71
CA ALA A 61 1.21 -7.08 39.52
C ALA A 61 0.99 -8.06 40.68
N GLY A 62 0.32 -7.61 41.73
CA GLY A 62 0.12 -8.39 42.95
C GLY A 62 1.41 -8.54 43.75
N ASP A 63 1.40 -9.26 44.85
CA ASP A 63 2.56 -9.33 45.74
C ASP A 63 2.89 -10.74 46.24
N GLY A 64 2.26 -11.74 45.61
CA GLY A 64 2.47 -13.16 45.89
C GLY A 64 1.71 -13.66 47.11
N THR A 65 0.91 -12.80 47.77
CA THR A 65 -0.02 -13.26 48.81
C THR A 65 -1.22 -13.97 48.19
N ALA A 66 -1.93 -14.78 48.98
CA ALA A 66 -3.17 -15.42 48.55
C ALA A 66 -4.25 -14.39 48.11
N THR A 67 -4.23 -13.19 48.71
CA THR A 67 -5.15 -12.09 48.40
C THR A 67 -4.70 -11.24 47.20
N ALA A 68 -3.43 -11.30 46.82
CA ALA A 68 -2.86 -10.57 45.69
C ALA A 68 -1.80 -11.44 44.99
N PRO A 69 -2.20 -12.49 44.25
CA PRO A 69 -1.27 -13.38 43.58
C PRO A 69 -0.44 -12.61 42.54
N LEU A 70 0.80 -13.06 42.33
CA LEU A 70 1.65 -12.47 41.29
C LEU A 70 1.03 -12.68 39.90
N GLY A 71 1.03 -11.62 39.11
CA GLY A 71 0.63 -11.62 37.71
C GLY A 71 1.52 -10.70 36.89
N ILE A 72 1.29 -10.67 35.57
CA ILE A 72 1.95 -9.70 34.70
C ILE A 72 1.13 -8.41 34.70
N ALA A 73 1.77 -7.27 34.93
CA ALA A 73 1.11 -5.98 34.85
C ALA A 73 0.71 -5.62 33.41
N ASN A 74 -0.23 -4.69 33.24
CA ASN A 74 -0.56 -4.16 31.93
C ASN A 74 0.69 -3.57 31.26
N GLY A 75 1.01 -4.01 30.05
CA GLY A 75 2.24 -3.61 29.35
C GLY A 75 3.52 -4.26 29.89
N GLY A 76 3.44 -5.17 30.87
CA GLY A 76 4.60 -5.90 31.42
C GLY A 76 5.27 -6.85 30.43
N VAL A 77 4.61 -7.16 29.31
CA VAL A 77 5.21 -7.88 28.17
C VAL A 77 5.50 -6.89 27.05
N GLY A 78 6.79 -6.61 26.81
CA GLY A 78 7.28 -5.87 25.66
C GLY A 78 8.14 -6.73 24.73
N THR A 79 8.86 -6.09 23.81
CA THR A 79 9.74 -6.77 22.85
C THR A 79 10.78 -7.69 23.50
N PRO A 80 11.48 -7.30 24.59
CA PRO A 80 12.48 -8.18 25.22
C PRO A 80 11.88 -9.47 25.82
N GLN A 81 10.60 -9.45 26.19
CA GLN A 81 9.89 -10.59 26.76
C GLN A 81 9.34 -11.55 25.69
N LEU A 82 9.39 -11.17 24.40
CA LEU A 82 8.94 -11.96 23.26
C LEU A 82 10.14 -12.36 22.38
N ALA A 83 10.66 -13.56 22.59
CA ALA A 83 11.73 -14.10 21.73
C ALA A 83 11.27 -14.26 20.26
N ASN A 84 12.23 -14.33 19.33
CA ASN A 84 11.93 -14.58 17.91
C ASN A 84 11.15 -15.90 17.75
N GLY A 85 10.02 -15.85 17.04
CA GLY A 85 9.13 -17.01 16.87
C GLY A 85 8.30 -17.35 18.11
N ALA A 86 8.32 -16.54 19.18
CA ALA A 86 7.51 -16.79 20.38
C ALA A 86 6.00 -16.75 20.10
N VAL A 87 5.53 -15.96 19.13
CA VAL A 87 4.14 -15.94 18.69
C VAL A 87 4.04 -16.74 17.39
N THR A 88 3.57 -17.99 17.50
CA THR A 88 3.33 -18.89 16.36
C THR A 88 1.87 -18.88 15.97
N THR A 89 1.53 -19.41 14.79
CA THR A 89 0.14 -19.51 14.31
C THR A 89 -0.78 -20.20 15.32
N ARG A 90 -0.32 -21.27 15.99
CA ARG A 90 -1.12 -21.98 17.00
C ARG A 90 -1.43 -21.14 18.25
N LYS A 91 -0.63 -20.12 18.54
CA LYS A 91 -0.86 -19.19 19.67
C LYS A 91 -1.84 -18.07 19.31
N ILE A 92 -2.17 -17.90 18.03
CA ILE A 92 -3.17 -16.95 17.55
C ILE A 92 -4.47 -17.73 17.29
N ALA A 93 -5.47 -17.56 18.15
CA ALA A 93 -6.77 -18.19 17.95
C ALA A 93 -7.45 -17.65 16.68
N ASN A 94 -8.30 -18.45 16.04
CA ASN A 94 -9.10 -18.01 14.89
C ASN A 94 -9.94 -16.78 15.29
N GLY A 95 -9.90 -15.73 14.46
CA GLY A 95 -10.58 -14.47 14.74
C GLY A 95 -9.90 -13.55 15.78
N ALA A 96 -8.74 -13.94 16.34
CA ALA A 96 -8.02 -13.09 17.28
C ALA A 96 -7.50 -11.79 16.65
N VAL A 97 -7.17 -11.81 15.35
CA VAL A 97 -6.81 -10.63 14.55
C VAL A 97 -8.00 -10.28 13.65
N SER A 98 -8.80 -9.30 14.05
CA SER A 98 -9.94 -8.81 13.29
C SER A 98 -9.54 -7.70 12.30
N ALA A 99 -10.40 -7.39 11.34
CA ALA A 99 -10.11 -6.37 10.33
C ALA A 99 -9.74 -4.98 10.91
N PRO A 100 -10.40 -4.48 11.98
CA PRO A 100 -9.98 -3.23 12.64
C PRO A 100 -8.61 -3.30 13.34
N LYS A 101 -8.07 -4.51 13.59
CA LYS A 101 -6.70 -4.69 14.13
C LYS A 101 -5.64 -4.62 13.03
N LEU A 102 -6.03 -4.75 11.76
CA LEU A 102 -5.14 -4.68 10.60
C LEU A 102 -5.05 -3.27 10.01
N SER A 103 -6.12 -2.47 10.14
CA SER A 103 -6.13 -1.05 9.78
C SER A 103 -6.99 -0.26 10.77
N PRO A 104 -6.46 0.80 11.40
CA PRO A 104 -7.14 1.50 12.49
C PRO A 104 -8.23 2.48 12.03
N LEU A 105 -8.32 2.76 10.72
CA LEU A 105 -9.18 3.84 10.21
C LEU A 105 -10.67 3.45 10.12
N ALA A 106 -10.98 2.23 9.69
CA ALA A 106 -12.34 1.71 9.58
C ALA A 106 -12.36 0.18 9.36
N PRO A 107 -13.45 -0.54 9.69
CA PRO A 107 -13.66 -1.90 9.16
C PRO A 107 -13.88 -1.87 7.63
N PRO A 108 -13.53 -2.94 6.91
CA PRO A 108 -13.76 -3.00 5.47
C PRO A 108 -15.25 -3.07 5.14
N SER A 109 -15.64 -2.38 4.09
CA SER A 109 -16.88 -2.62 3.36
C SER A 109 -16.74 -3.82 2.42
N GLU A 110 -17.86 -4.36 1.96
CA GLU A 110 -17.87 -5.42 0.95
C GLU A 110 -17.09 -5.00 -0.30
N GLY A 111 -16.22 -5.89 -0.80
CA GLY A 111 -15.39 -5.64 -1.98
C GLY A 111 -14.08 -4.87 -1.73
N GLN A 112 -13.76 -4.50 -0.50
CA GLN A 112 -12.48 -3.87 -0.16
C GLN A 112 -11.36 -4.90 0.08
N LEU A 113 -10.13 -4.52 -0.27
CA LEU A 113 -8.90 -5.29 -0.05
C LEU A 113 -7.99 -4.53 0.93
N LEU A 114 -7.16 -5.25 1.68
CA LEU A 114 -6.13 -4.63 2.51
C LEU A 114 -4.95 -4.27 1.61
N GLY A 115 -4.70 -2.97 1.42
CA GLY A 115 -3.58 -2.44 0.63
C GLY A 115 -2.62 -1.62 1.48
N PHE A 116 -1.38 -1.44 1.01
CA PHE A 116 -0.43 -0.48 1.58
C PHE A 116 -0.43 0.79 0.72
N ASN A 117 -0.82 1.93 1.29
CA ASN A 117 -0.93 3.20 0.55
C ASN A 117 0.39 4.00 0.47
N GLY A 118 1.52 3.36 0.77
CA GLY A 118 2.83 4.01 0.89
C GLY A 118 3.16 4.52 2.30
N VAL A 119 2.17 4.58 3.20
CA VAL A 119 2.35 5.03 4.60
C VAL A 119 1.77 4.01 5.60
N ASN A 120 0.53 3.57 5.38
CA ASN A 120 -0.22 2.69 6.28
C ASN A 120 -0.86 1.52 5.52
N LEU A 121 -1.21 0.47 6.27
CA LEU A 121 -2.17 -0.52 5.81
C LEU A 121 -3.58 0.08 5.88
N GLU A 122 -4.30 0.04 4.78
CA GLU A 122 -5.62 0.64 4.63
C GLU A 122 -6.55 -0.28 3.83
N TRP A 123 -7.84 -0.31 4.22
CA TRP A 123 -8.88 -0.96 3.44
C TRP A 123 -9.21 -0.08 2.24
N GLN A 124 -8.85 -0.57 1.06
CA GLN A 124 -9.00 0.17 -0.18
C GLN A 124 -10.05 -0.54 -1.02
N ASN A 125 -10.76 0.21 -1.84
CA ASN A 125 -11.57 -0.42 -2.88
C ASN A 125 -10.63 -1.31 -3.70
N ALA A 126 -11.05 -2.55 -3.97
CA ALA A 126 -10.33 -3.38 -4.91
C ALA A 126 -10.07 -2.53 -6.17
N PRO A 127 -8.82 -2.48 -6.69
CA PRO A 127 -8.62 -2.01 -8.05
C PRO A 127 -9.63 -2.77 -8.90
N ILE A 128 -10.53 -2.05 -9.56
CA ILE A 128 -11.66 -2.67 -10.27
C ILE A 128 -11.04 -3.74 -11.16
N GLY A 129 -11.38 -5.01 -10.88
CA GLY A 129 -10.70 -6.17 -11.40
C GLY A 129 -10.49 -6.06 -12.90
N GLY A 130 -9.24 -5.93 -13.30
CA GLY A 130 -8.82 -5.82 -14.68
C GLY A 130 -7.34 -6.09 -14.72
N VAL A 131 -6.94 -6.99 -15.60
CA VAL A 131 -5.53 -7.08 -15.98
C VAL A 131 -5.12 -5.69 -16.44
N ARG A 132 -4.10 -5.09 -15.82
CA ARG A 132 -3.58 -3.80 -16.29
C ARG A 132 -2.42 -4.05 -17.21
N VAL A 133 -2.24 -3.14 -18.14
CA VAL A 133 -1.03 -3.07 -18.94
C VAL A 133 -0.12 -2.04 -18.30
N VAL A 134 1.09 -2.47 -17.99
CA VAL A 134 2.16 -1.61 -17.47
C VAL A 134 3.35 -1.64 -18.42
N ASP A 135 4.10 -0.56 -18.42
CA ASP A 135 5.31 -0.42 -19.19
C ASP A 135 6.51 -1.08 -18.48
N SER A 136 7.71 -0.99 -19.05
CA SER A 136 8.90 -1.66 -18.53
C SER A 136 9.46 -1.05 -17.25
N VAL A 137 9.05 0.16 -16.89
CA VAL A 137 9.48 0.87 -15.68
C VAL A 137 8.36 0.94 -14.63
N GLY A 138 7.22 0.28 -14.89
CA GLY A 138 6.10 0.14 -13.97
C GLY A 138 5.05 1.24 -14.06
N HIS A 139 5.09 2.10 -15.09
CA HIS A 139 4.00 3.05 -15.32
C HIS A 139 2.77 2.36 -15.89
N LEU A 140 1.60 2.78 -15.43
CA LEU A 140 0.33 2.31 -15.95
C LEU A 140 0.11 2.83 -17.38
N VAL A 141 -0.03 1.91 -18.33
CA VAL A 141 -0.47 2.22 -19.70
C VAL A 141 -2.00 2.36 -19.74
N GLY A 142 -2.71 1.42 -19.09
CA GLY A 142 -4.16 1.42 -18.95
C GLY A 142 -4.74 0.03 -18.64
N PRO A 143 -6.05 -0.07 -18.36
CA PRO A 143 -6.75 -1.35 -18.27
C PRO A 143 -6.63 -2.12 -19.59
N PHE A 144 -6.35 -3.42 -19.50
CA PHE A 144 -6.34 -4.31 -20.66
C PHE A 144 -7.75 -4.52 -21.19
N ASP A 145 -7.91 -4.36 -22.49
CA ASP A 145 -9.13 -4.65 -23.23
C ASP A 145 -8.79 -5.60 -24.38
N ARG A 146 -9.60 -6.65 -24.55
CA ARG A 146 -9.51 -7.53 -25.72
C ARG A 146 -10.67 -7.20 -26.65
N SER A 147 -10.37 -6.33 -27.62
CA SER A 147 -11.36 -5.81 -28.56
C SER A 147 -11.19 -6.46 -29.94
N THR A 148 -11.97 -5.99 -30.92
CA THR A 148 -11.79 -6.34 -32.34
C THR A 148 -10.41 -5.94 -32.88
N LEU A 149 -9.67 -5.09 -32.15
CA LEU A 149 -8.31 -4.68 -32.49
C LEU A 149 -7.23 -5.71 -32.08
N GLY A 150 -7.62 -6.73 -31.31
CA GLY A 150 -6.71 -7.62 -30.60
C GLY A 150 -6.45 -7.14 -29.19
N ASP A 151 -5.18 -7.04 -28.81
CA ASP A 151 -4.78 -6.49 -27.51
C ASP A 151 -4.87 -4.96 -27.54
N ALA A 152 -5.64 -4.39 -26.61
CA ALA A 152 -5.90 -2.95 -26.53
C ALA A 152 -5.85 -2.45 -25.09
N VAL A 153 -5.79 -1.13 -24.95
CA VAL A 153 -5.89 -0.45 -23.66
C VAL A 153 -6.88 0.70 -23.73
N LEU A 154 -7.52 0.96 -22.59
CA LEU A 154 -8.17 2.24 -22.33
C LEU A 154 -7.11 3.23 -21.85
N LEU A 155 -6.80 4.21 -22.69
CA LEU A 155 -5.84 5.26 -22.39
C LEU A 155 -6.56 6.58 -22.14
N ASN A 156 -6.22 7.29 -21.07
CA ASN A 156 -6.78 8.59 -20.75
C ASN A 156 -5.65 9.62 -20.61
N ASN A 157 -5.78 10.77 -21.29
CA ASN A 157 -4.79 11.86 -21.23
C ASN A 157 -5.27 13.10 -20.46
N GLY A 158 -6.31 12.95 -19.63
CA GLY A 158 -6.97 14.03 -18.89
C GLY A 158 -8.04 14.78 -19.69
N GLN A 159 -7.99 14.78 -21.03
CA GLN A 159 -8.97 15.45 -21.88
C GLN A 159 -9.85 14.47 -22.67
N ASN A 160 -9.27 13.35 -23.08
CA ASN A 160 -9.90 12.34 -23.90
C ASN A 160 -9.58 10.94 -23.36
N THR A 161 -10.54 10.03 -23.54
CA THR A 161 -10.36 8.60 -23.33
C THR A 161 -10.35 7.93 -24.69
N PHE A 162 -9.37 7.06 -24.92
CA PHE A 162 -9.18 6.35 -26.16
C PHE A 162 -9.13 4.84 -25.94
N VAL A 163 -9.64 4.08 -26.89
CA VAL A 163 -9.30 2.66 -27.08
C VAL A 163 -8.24 2.60 -28.17
N THR A 164 -7.07 2.05 -27.86
CA THR A 164 -5.99 1.92 -28.85
C THR A 164 -5.31 0.57 -28.77
N ALA A 165 -4.88 0.08 -29.93
CA ALA A 165 -4.22 -1.21 -30.06
C ALA A 165 -2.78 -1.14 -29.50
N ILE A 166 -2.40 -2.20 -28.80
CA ILE A 166 -1.07 -2.35 -28.22
C ILE A 166 -0.48 -3.72 -28.58
N SER A 167 0.78 -3.88 -28.23
CA SER A 167 1.54 -5.12 -28.32
C SER A 167 2.61 -5.09 -27.24
N ARG A 168 3.38 -6.19 -27.11
CA ARG A 168 4.54 -6.21 -26.22
C ARG A 168 5.56 -5.12 -26.52
N THR A 169 5.67 -4.65 -27.75
CA THR A 169 6.66 -3.63 -28.16
C THR A 169 6.13 -2.19 -28.04
N GLY A 170 4.90 -2.00 -27.54
CA GLY A 170 4.29 -0.67 -27.39
C GLY A 170 2.96 -0.56 -28.16
N PHE A 171 2.58 0.66 -28.51
CA PHE A 171 1.42 0.92 -29.36
C PHE A 171 1.57 0.23 -30.72
N ARG A 172 0.49 -0.38 -31.20
CA ARG A 172 0.51 -1.18 -32.41
C ARG A 172 -0.20 -0.44 -33.54
N ASN A 173 0.48 -0.28 -34.67
CA ASN A 173 -0.15 0.23 -35.89
C ASN A 173 -1.01 -0.88 -36.50
N ILE A 174 -2.24 -0.53 -36.89
CA ILE A 174 -3.22 -1.44 -37.48
C ILE A 174 -3.74 -0.93 -38.84
N GLY A 175 -3.07 0.09 -39.38
CA GLY A 175 -3.52 0.85 -40.54
C GLY A 175 -4.48 1.97 -40.15
N ALA A 176 -4.57 2.99 -41.00
CA ALA A 176 -5.42 4.15 -40.81
C ALA A 176 -6.24 4.43 -42.07
N GLU A 177 -7.43 4.98 -41.89
CA GLU A 177 -8.26 5.50 -42.96
C GLU A 177 -8.72 6.90 -42.58
N PHE A 178 -8.53 7.85 -43.51
CA PHE A 178 -9.07 9.20 -43.38
C PHE A 178 -10.07 9.48 -44.50
N PHE A 179 -11.20 10.03 -44.13
CA PHE A 179 -12.32 10.27 -45.03
C PHE A 179 -12.29 11.73 -45.51
N HIS A 180 -12.60 11.92 -46.79
CA HIS A 180 -12.64 13.25 -47.41
C HIS A 180 -13.96 13.47 -48.13
N THR A 181 -14.50 14.68 -48.04
CA THR A 181 -15.73 15.10 -48.72
C THR A 181 -15.51 15.40 -50.21
N THR A 182 -14.25 15.54 -50.62
CA THR A 182 -13.79 15.69 -52.00
C THR A 182 -13.53 14.33 -52.64
N THR A 183 -13.37 14.29 -53.96
CA THR A 183 -13.13 13.06 -54.74
C THR A 183 -11.66 12.70 -54.88
N ASP A 184 -10.76 13.62 -54.53
CA ASP A 184 -9.31 13.54 -54.71
C ASP A 184 -8.53 13.61 -53.38
N CYS A 185 -9.21 13.40 -52.25
CA CYS A 185 -8.68 13.52 -50.90
C CYS A 185 -8.05 14.89 -50.59
N SER A 186 -8.40 15.94 -51.34
CA SER A 186 -8.05 17.30 -50.99
C SER A 186 -8.87 17.79 -49.78
N GLY A 187 -8.36 18.79 -49.07
CA GLY A 187 -9.04 19.36 -47.91
C GLY A 187 -8.79 18.59 -46.61
N PRO A 188 -9.65 18.78 -45.59
CA PRO A 188 -9.40 18.24 -44.25
C PRO A 188 -9.65 16.73 -44.19
N ARG A 189 -8.90 16.07 -43.30
CA ARG A 189 -9.11 14.67 -42.92
C ARG A 189 -10.22 14.57 -41.89
N TYR A 190 -11.11 13.60 -42.11
CA TYR A 190 -12.12 13.18 -41.15
C TYR A 190 -11.89 11.75 -40.69
N MET A 191 -12.26 11.46 -39.44
CA MET A 191 -12.40 10.10 -38.95
C MET A 191 -13.85 9.86 -38.54
N LEU A 192 -14.38 8.69 -38.92
CA LEU A 192 -15.69 8.26 -38.48
C LEU A 192 -15.69 8.04 -36.96
N GLY A 193 -16.79 8.38 -36.31
CA GLY A 193 -16.96 8.21 -34.87
C GLY A 193 -18.37 8.54 -34.44
N SER A 194 -18.63 8.51 -33.14
CA SER A 194 -19.95 8.84 -32.60
C SER A 194 -19.81 9.71 -31.34
N PRO A 195 -20.67 10.73 -31.17
CA PRO A 195 -20.76 11.46 -29.92
C PRO A 195 -21.31 10.61 -28.76
N GLU A 196 -21.91 9.45 -29.05
CA GLU A 196 -22.49 8.56 -28.02
C GLU A 196 -21.46 7.65 -27.37
N THR A 197 -20.27 7.50 -27.97
CA THR A 197 -19.22 6.64 -27.40
C THR A 197 -18.47 7.34 -26.27
N ILE A 198 -18.30 6.62 -25.15
CA ILE A 198 -17.57 7.12 -23.96
C ILE A 198 -16.06 7.17 -24.21
N ALA A 199 -15.53 6.25 -25.03
CA ALA A 199 -14.13 6.22 -25.44
C ALA A 199 -14.02 6.31 -26.96
N ARG A 200 -13.08 7.12 -27.44
CA ARG A 200 -12.81 7.30 -28.86
C ARG A 200 -11.93 6.17 -29.36
N PHE A 201 -12.18 5.69 -30.57
CA PHE A 201 -11.20 4.84 -31.24
C PHE A 201 -9.98 5.68 -31.64
N ALA A 202 -8.78 5.19 -31.33
CA ALA A 202 -7.53 5.85 -31.69
C ALA A 202 -6.55 4.89 -32.36
N ILE A 203 -6.03 5.29 -33.51
CA ILE A 203 -5.10 4.53 -34.32
C ILE A 203 -3.69 5.05 -34.10
N TYR A 204 -2.74 4.15 -33.83
CA TYR A 204 -1.34 4.51 -33.74
C TYR A 204 -0.64 4.46 -35.10
N SER A 205 0.10 5.51 -35.45
CA SER A 205 1.02 5.54 -36.59
C SER A 205 2.16 6.51 -36.31
N ALA A 206 3.41 6.09 -36.60
CA ALA A 206 4.61 6.94 -36.56
C ALA A 206 4.73 7.82 -35.29
N GLY A 207 4.51 7.26 -34.11
CA GLY A 207 4.63 7.99 -32.83
C GLY A 207 3.41 8.82 -32.45
N ARG A 208 2.31 8.75 -33.20
CA ARG A 208 1.08 9.52 -32.92
C ARG A 208 -0.15 8.64 -32.87
N LEU A 209 -1.07 8.98 -31.98
CA LEU A 209 -2.45 8.51 -32.00
C LEU A 209 -3.30 9.49 -32.82
N TYR A 210 -4.11 8.94 -33.72
CA TYR A 210 -5.08 9.66 -34.54
C TYR A 210 -6.49 9.28 -34.10
N PHE A 211 -7.35 10.27 -33.87
CA PHE A 211 -8.70 10.05 -33.35
C PHE A 211 -9.66 11.16 -33.79
N PRO A 212 -10.98 10.90 -33.86
CA PRO A 212 -11.95 11.92 -34.23
C PRO A 212 -12.17 12.90 -33.07
N LEU A 213 -12.11 14.20 -33.35
CA LEU A 213 -12.40 15.28 -32.41
C LEU A 213 -13.87 15.70 -32.44
N ALA A 214 -14.38 16.17 -31.31
CA ALA A 214 -15.62 16.93 -31.27
C ALA A 214 -15.38 18.38 -31.75
N PRO A 215 -16.39 19.08 -32.31
CA PRO A 215 -17.76 18.59 -32.54
C PRO A 215 -17.83 17.55 -33.66
N PHE A 216 -18.75 16.60 -33.52
CA PHE A 216 -19.05 15.63 -34.57
C PHE A 216 -20.11 16.19 -35.51
N GLU A 217 -19.96 15.94 -36.80
CA GLU A 217 -20.86 16.40 -37.86
C GLU A 217 -21.27 15.27 -38.80
N LEU A 218 -22.41 15.44 -39.47
CA LEU A 218 -22.84 14.55 -40.54
C LEU A 218 -22.16 14.98 -41.84
N ILE A 219 -21.34 14.10 -42.39
CA ILE A 219 -20.63 14.33 -43.65
C ILE A 219 -21.15 13.43 -44.78
N THR A 220 -20.85 13.85 -46.01
CA THR A 220 -20.87 12.97 -47.18
C THR A 220 -19.44 12.83 -47.69
N TYR A 221 -18.82 11.67 -47.46
CA TYR A 221 -17.47 11.42 -47.96
C TYR A 221 -17.52 10.80 -49.37
N GLN A 222 -16.54 11.15 -50.20
CA GLN A 222 -16.43 10.71 -51.60
C GLN A 222 -15.06 10.11 -51.91
N SER A 223 -14.11 10.19 -50.98
CA SER A 223 -12.83 9.50 -51.09
C SER A 223 -12.29 9.13 -49.72
N VAL A 224 -11.39 8.15 -49.71
CA VAL A 224 -10.70 7.65 -48.53
C VAL A 224 -9.21 7.61 -48.81
N GLU A 225 -8.44 8.16 -47.88
CA GLU A 225 -6.99 8.08 -47.83
C GLU A 225 -6.61 6.90 -46.94
N GLU A 226 -5.98 5.88 -47.52
CA GLU A 226 -5.73 4.60 -46.83
C GLU A 226 -4.25 4.38 -46.55
N PHE A 227 -3.96 3.96 -45.32
CA PHE A 227 -2.63 3.65 -44.84
C PHE A 227 -2.59 2.21 -44.33
N PRO A 228 -1.75 1.34 -44.89
CA PRO A 228 -1.44 0.06 -44.27
C PRO A 228 -0.67 0.26 -42.95
N ASP A 229 -0.55 -0.81 -42.17
CA ASP A 229 0.08 -0.82 -40.84
C ASP A 229 1.58 -0.47 -40.81
N TRP A 230 2.24 -0.46 -41.96
CA TRP A 230 3.63 -0.04 -42.12
C TRP A 230 3.80 1.39 -42.65
N ALA A 231 2.72 2.05 -43.07
CA ALA A 231 2.79 3.40 -43.63
C ALA A 231 2.67 4.49 -42.55
N ASP A 232 3.26 5.65 -42.81
CA ASP A 232 3.19 6.82 -41.95
C ASP A 232 1.97 7.69 -42.29
N ALA A 233 0.93 7.59 -41.46
CA ALA A 233 -0.30 8.37 -41.56
C ALA A 233 -0.13 9.88 -41.33
N SER A 234 1.06 10.36 -40.95
CA SER A 234 1.35 11.80 -40.87
C SER A 234 1.58 12.44 -42.23
N GLN A 235 1.91 11.64 -43.25
CA GLN A 235 2.14 12.09 -44.62
C GLN A 235 0.87 11.90 -45.47
N PRO A 236 0.76 12.60 -46.61
CA PRO A 236 -0.25 12.28 -47.62
C PRO A 236 -0.11 10.84 -48.12
N GLY A 237 -1.21 10.11 -48.15
CA GLY A 237 -1.32 8.71 -48.54
C GLY A 237 -2.08 8.52 -49.86
N PRO A 238 -2.18 7.26 -50.31
CA PRO A 238 -2.95 6.91 -51.49
C PRO A 238 -4.42 7.29 -51.35
N CYS A 239 -4.89 8.19 -52.22
CA CYS A 239 -6.30 8.53 -52.29
C CYS A 239 -7.07 7.51 -53.14
N LYS A 240 -8.18 7.01 -52.61
CA LYS A 240 -9.10 6.16 -53.36
C LYS A 240 -10.48 6.80 -53.42
N LEU A 241 -10.95 7.01 -54.65
CA LEU A 241 -12.33 7.43 -54.90
C LEU A 241 -13.31 6.39 -54.34
N ARG A 242 -14.42 6.89 -53.80
CA ARG A 242 -15.55 6.10 -53.34
C ARG A 242 -16.84 6.67 -53.92
N ASN A 243 -17.86 5.82 -54.01
CA ASN A 243 -19.20 6.33 -54.19
C ASN A 243 -19.55 7.26 -53.00
N PRO A 244 -20.32 8.34 -53.20
CA PRO A 244 -20.70 9.22 -52.10
C PRO A 244 -21.46 8.45 -51.00
N HIS A 245 -20.96 8.48 -49.77
CA HIS A 245 -21.63 7.91 -48.60
C HIS A 245 -22.09 9.04 -47.69
N SER A 246 -23.40 9.29 -47.67
CA SER A 246 -24.02 10.37 -46.90
C SER A 246 -24.42 9.93 -45.48
N GLY A 247 -24.66 10.92 -44.61
CA GLY A 247 -25.17 10.72 -43.25
C GLY A 247 -24.16 10.06 -42.30
N GLN A 248 -22.87 10.16 -42.59
CA GLN A 248 -21.82 9.56 -41.77
C GLN A 248 -21.43 10.53 -40.67
N VAL A 249 -21.44 10.07 -39.42
CA VAL A 249 -20.99 10.88 -38.28
C VAL A 249 -19.47 10.83 -38.22
N ALA A 250 -18.85 12.00 -38.32
CA ALA A 250 -17.40 12.13 -38.35
C ALA A 250 -16.94 13.35 -37.56
N GLY A 251 -15.70 13.30 -37.10
CA GLY A 251 -15.00 14.43 -36.51
C GLY A 251 -13.72 14.74 -37.28
N PHE A 252 -13.23 15.97 -37.16
CA PHE A 252 -11.88 16.30 -37.65
C PHE A 252 -10.84 15.41 -36.96
N VAL A 253 -9.77 15.08 -37.67
CA VAL A 253 -8.70 14.25 -37.09
C VAL A 253 -7.87 15.06 -36.10
N GLY A 254 -7.93 14.65 -34.83
CA GLY A 254 -7.00 15.05 -33.79
C GLY A 254 -5.78 14.15 -33.76
N THR A 255 -4.69 14.67 -33.19
CA THR A 255 -3.47 13.89 -32.96
C THR A 255 -2.96 14.04 -31.54
N LEU A 256 -2.36 12.98 -31.02
CA LEU A 256 -1.66 12.96 -29.74
C LEU A 256 -0.30 12.29 -29.94
N ASP A 257 0.77 13.02 -29.64
CA ASP A 257 2.12 12.45 -29.66
C ASP A 257 2.31 11.52 -28.44
N VAL A 258 2.57 10.24 -28.68
CA VAL A 258 2.64 9.25 -27.60
C VAL A 258 3.87 9.43 -26.71
N SER A 259 4.90 10.16 -27.17
CA SER A 259 6.07 10.47 -26.34
C SER A 259 5.70 11.35 -25.14
N THR A 260 4.62 12.14 -25.26
CA THR A 260 4.11 12.99 -24.17
C THR A 260 3.49 12.19 -23.02
N LEU A 261 3.22 10.90 -23.24
CA LEU A 261 2.66 9.99 -22.23
C LEU A 261 3.71 9.43 -21.27
N GLY A 262 5.01 9.58 -21.57
CA GLY A 262 6.09 9.09 -20.71
C GLY A 262 6.17 7.56 -20.57
N LEU A 263 5.55 6.82 -21.50
CA LEU A 263 5.49 5.35 -21.46
C LEU A 263 6.70 4.71 -22.13
N VAL A 264 7.27 3.68 -21.51
CA VAL A 264 8.50 3.01 -21.97
C VAL A 264 8.25 1.52 -22.20
N PRO A 265 8.06 1.05 -23.45
CA PRO A 265 7.95 -0.38 -23.75
C PRO A 265 9.17 -1.20 -23.28
N PRO A 266 9.08 -2.54 -23.12
CA PRO A 266 7.93 -3.38 -23.46
C PRO A 266 6.74 -3.23 -22.52
N PHE A 267 5.55 -3.41 -23.08
CA PHE A 267 4.31 -3.50 -22.31
C PHE A 267 4.07 -4.94 -21.86
N HIS A 268 3.58 -5.11 -20.64
CA HIS A 268 3.24 -6.41 -20.07
C HIS A 268 1.98 -6.34 -19.21
N LEU A 269 1.37 -7.51 -19.02
CA LEU A 269 0.19 -7.66 -18.18
C LEU A 269 0.61 -7.80 -16.72
N GLU A 270 -0.09 -7.09 -15.84
CA GLU A 270 0.05 -7.19 -14.40
C GLU A 270 -1.32 -7.45 -13.78
N PHE A 271 -1.35 -8.37 -12.80
CA PHE A 271 -2.55 -8.91 -12.17
C PHE A 271 -2.72 -8.36 -10.75
#